data_AF-A0A1Q2ZSH5-F1
#
_entry.id   AF-A0A1Q2ZSH5-F1
#
_cell.length_a   1.000
_cell.length_b   1.000
_cell.length_c   1.000
_cell.angle_alpha   90.00
_cell.angle_beta   90.00
_cell.angle_gamma   90.00
#
_symmetry.space_group_name_H-M   'P 1'
#
loop_
_entity.id
_entity.type
_entity.pdbx_description
1 polymer ?
#
loop_
_entity_poly.entity_id
_entity_poly.type
_entity_poly.pdbx_seq_one_letter_code
_entity_poly.pdbx_strand_id
1 'polypeptide(L)'
;MSMISDESEMDLEKCEQICEGEEIELPEDSSGGKLTYFLAPYFFEKTWILGILVSLSGVLLSSVARAGYFGLREFYDDPFKMELLDVFSPLWMIIHYFLFFIMFFAEFIQHRKNFDLETKVLQKLLKEVAEIDLTGDPLAWQRIASRVNCFSEETGNRYSLFSGGGHCMRFFVREIVKPIECQTYDIRCYCEGSTVVNFWKNPSNKALTERALANYNKSVENFGELSHIAEKDGCRDDIFENFCGIIKTSMLYFWAIEYVFSLIMVLAFIISMISYAIFRYPSMVCFL
;
A
#
# COMPACT_ATOMS: atom_id res chain seq x y z
N MET A 1 33.30 18.87 -26.56
CA MET A 1 33.19 18.68 -25.10
C MET A 1 32.10 19.62 -24.64
N SER A 2 30.85 19.16 -24.66
CA SER A 2 29.67 19.96 -24.30
C SER A 2 29.45 19.77 -22.82
N MET A 3 29.72 20.81 -22.05
CA MET A 3 29.46 20.89 -20.61
C MET A 3 27.95 21.06 -20.45
N ILE A 4 27.23 19.93 -20.40
CA ILE A 4 25.85 19.90 -19.90
C ILE A 4 26.02 20.05 -18.40
N SER A 5 26.00 21.30 -17.90
CA SER A 5 25.76 21.54 -16.49
C SER A 5 24.36 21.03 -16.21
N ASP A 6 24.28 19.96 -15.42
CA ASP A 6 23.05 19.26 -15.09
C ASP A 6 22.08 20.24 -14.43
N GLU A 7 20.99 20.55 -15.11
CA GLU A 7 19.89 21.38 -14.60
C GLU A 7 19.37 20.82 -13.25
N SER A 8 19.51 19.50 -13.06
CA SER A 8 19.23 18.81 -11.80
C SER A 8 20.17 19.21 -10.64
N GLU A 9 21.43 19.54 -10.90
CA GLU A 9 22.39 19.92 -9.85
C GLU A 9 22.06 21.31 -9.28
N MET A 10 21.63 22.24 -10.14
CA MET A 10 21.15 23.57 -9.72
C MET A 10 19.84 23.48 -8.93
N ASP A 11 18.92 22.60 -9.33
CA ASP A 11 17.66 22.38 -8.59
C ASP A 11 17.94 21.84 -7.18
N LEU A 12 18.90 20.90 -7.04
CA LEU A 12 19.27 20.31 -5.75
C LEU A 12 19.90 21.31 -4.77
N GLU A 13 20.76 22.21 -5.27
CA GLU A 13 21.47 23.23 -4.48
C GLU A 13 20.52 24.33 -3.99
N LYS A 14 19.54 24.70 -4.81
CA LYS A 14 18.52 25.70 -4.45
C LYS A 14 17.60 25.23 -3.30
N CYS A 15 17.19 23.96 -3.31
CA CYS A 15 16.37 23.39 -2.24
C CYS A 15 17.13 23.32 -0.91
N GLU A 16 18.44 23.06 -0.96
CA GLU A 16 19.29 22.94 0.24
C GLU A 16 19.31 24.23 1.07
N GLN A 17 19.33 25.40 0.41
CA GLN A 17 19.28 26.70 1.09
C GLN A 17 17.94 27.01 1.79
N ILE A 18 16.83 26.43 1.33
CA ILE A 18 15.49 26.71 1.90
C ILE A 18 15.28 25.88 3.17
N CYS A 19 15.74 24.61 3.16
CA CYS A 19 15.46 23.66 4.24
C CYS A 19 16.49 23.71 5.41
N GLU A 20 17.57 24.49 5.31
CA GLU A 20 18.55 24.68 6.41
C GLU A 20 18.10 25.66 7.52
N GLY A 21 17.04 26.45 7.28
CA GLY A 21 16.64 27.56 8.14
C GLY A 21 15.61 27.26 9.24
N GLU A 22 14.89 26.13 9.19
CA GLU A 22 13.84 25.79 10.16
C GLU A 22 14.12 24.45 10.85
N GLU A 23 13.80 24.36 12.14
CA GLU A 23 13.76 23.11 12.90
C GLU A 23 12.54 22.32 12.40
N ILE A 24 12.67 21.66 11.25
CA ILE A 24 11.55 21.08 10.52
C ILE A 24 11.08 19.81 11.24
N GLU A 25 9.88 19.90 11.81
CA GLU A 25 9.15 18.82 12.47
C GLU A 25 8.81 17.71 11.47
N LEU A 26 9.34 16.51 11.69
CA LEU A 26 8.99 15.34 10.88
C LEU A 26 7.62 14.80 11.30
N PRO A 27 6.93 14.04 10.42
CA PRO A 27 5.64 13.44 10.78
C PRO A 27 5.68 12.59 12.06
N GLU A 28 6.81 11.98 12.42
CA GLU A 28 6.97 11.21 13.65
C GLU A 28 7.00 12.05 14.94
N ASP A 29 7.32 13.34 14.82
CA ASP A 29 7.53 14.24 15.95
C ASP A 29 6.19 14.71 16.56
N SER A 30 5.08 14.55 15.84
CA SER A 30 3.72 14.81 16.35
C SER A 30 2.79 13.60 16.26
N SER A 31 1.86 13.50 17.21
CA SER A 31 0.83 12.44 17.21
C SER A 31 -0.10 12.51 16.01
N GLY A 32 -0.38 13.73 15.52
CA GLY A 32 -1.16 13.95 14.30
C GLY A 32 -0.35 13.66 13.03
N GLY A 33 0.94 13.99 13.00
CA GLY A 33 1.83 13.80 11.86
C GLY A 33 1.94 12.33 11.43
N LYS A 34 2.04 11.38 12.37
CA LYS A 34 2.07 9.94 12.05
C LYS A 34 0.82 9.49 11.30
N LEU A 35 -0.36 9.91 11.77
CA LEU A 35 -1.63 9.55 11.13
C LEU A 35 -1.73 10.20 9.75
N THR A 36 -1.39 11.48 9.63
CA THR A 36 -1.37 12.21 8.36
C THR A 36 -0.41 11.57 7.37
N TYR A 37 0.78 11.16 7.81
CA TYR A 37 1.72 10.43 6.99
C TYR A 37 1.08 9.18 6.38
N PHE A 38 0.40 8.33 7.16
CA PHE A 38 -0.30 7.15 6.62
C PHE A 38 -1.49 7.48 5.72
N LEU A 39 -2.29 8.47 6.07
CA LEU A 39 -3.53 8.73 5.35
C LEU A 39 -3.35 9.62 4.12
N ALA A 40 -2.37 10.51 4.09
CA ALA A 40 -2.20 11.49 3.02
C ALA A 40 -2.10 10.84 1.62
N PRO A 41 -1.25 9.83 1.37
CA PRO A 41 -1.19 9.22 0.04
C PRO A 41 -2.51 8.52 -0.31
N TYR A 42 -3.18 7.88 0.67
CA TYR A 42 -4.48 7.22 0.46
C TYR A 42 -5.53 8.19 -0.09
N PHE A 43 -5.54 9.43 0.40
CA PHE A 43 -6.45 10.48 -0.02
C PHE A 43 -5.98 11.20 -1.30
N PHE A 44 -4.69 11.57 -1.40
CA PHE A 44 -4.15 12.35 -2.51
C PHE A 44 -4.05 11.55 -3.82
N GLU A 45 -3.73 10.26 -3.75
CA GLU A 45 -3.69 9.36 -4.92
C GLU A 45 -5.08 8.88 -5.33
N LYS A 46 -6.13 9.28 -4.60
CA LYS A 46 -7.52 8.86 -4.82
C LYS A 46 -7.74 7.35 -4.69
N THR A 47 -6.80 6.62 -4.08
CA THR A 47 -6.89 5.18 -3.82
C THR A 47 -8.13 4.83 -3.00
N TRP A 48 -8.56 5.74 -2.12
CA TRP A 48 -9.81 5.64 -1.38
C TRP A 48 -11.07 5.53 -2.25
N ILE A 49 -11.10 6.17 -3.43
CA ILE A 49 -12.25 6.11 -4.34
C ILE A 49 -12.38 4.69 -4.89
N LEU A 50 -11.26 4.10 -5.30
CA LEU A 50 -11.24 2.72 -5.78
C LEU A 50 -11.63 1.76 -4.66
N GLY A 51 -11.10 1.96 -3.44
CA GLY A 51 -11.46 1.17 -2.27
C GLY A 51 -12.95 1.21 -1.97
N ILE A 52 -13.57 2.39 -2.00
CA ILE A 52 -15.03 2.55 -1.82
C ILE A 52 -15.80 1.86 -2.95
N LEU A 53 -15.40 2.06 -4.22
CA LEU A 53 -16.11 1.51 -5.37
C LEU A 53 -16.08 -0.02 -5.36
N VAL A 54 -14.93 -0.62 -5.08
CA VAL A 54 -14.80 -2.09 -5.01
C VAL A 54 -15.55 -2.63 -3.80
N SER A 55 -15.44 -1.98 -2.63
CA SER A 55 -16.21 -2.38 -1.44
C SER A 55 -17.73 -2.34 -1.73
N LEU A 56 -18.20 -1.29 -2.41
CA LEU A 56 -19.60 -1.16 -2.82
C LEU A 56 -20.00 -2.24 -3.83
N SER A 57 -19.11 -2.59 -4.77
CA SER A 57 -19.36 -3.66 -5.74
C SER A 57 -19.49 -5.03 -5.08
N GLY A 58 -18.68 -5.34 -4.06
CA GLY A 58 -18.81 -6.59 -3.29
C GLY A 58 -20.14 -6.65 -2.53
N VAL A 59 -20.52 -5.53 -1.91
CA VAL A 59 -21.80 -5.37 -1.21
C VAL A 59 -23.01 -5.51 -2.17
N LEU A 60 -22.91 -4.99 -3.39
CA LEU A 60 -23.94 -5.16 -4.43
C LEU A 60 -24.05 -6.61 -4.90
N LEU A 61 -22.93 -7.32 -5.08
CA LEU A 61 -22.93 -8.75 -5.43
C LEU A 61 -23.64 -9.59 -4.37
N SER A 62 -23.36 -9.33 -3.08
CA SER A 62 -24.05 -9.93 -1.95
C SER A 62 -25.56 -9.67 -1.97
N SER A 63 -25.95 -8.45 -2.38
CA SER A 63 -27.35 -8.04 -2.48
C SER A 63 -28.11 -8.77 -3.59
N VAL A 64 -27.45 -9.12 -4.70
CA VAL A 64 -28.06 -9.87 -5.81
C VAL A 64 -28.38 -11.30 -5.37
N ALA A 65 -27.48 -11.96 -4.64
CA ALA A 65 -27.73 -13.29 -4.08
C ALA A 65 -28.96 -13.28 -3.14
N ARG A 66 -29.10 -12.20 -2.34
CA ARG A 66 -30.28 -11.95 -1.51
C ARG A 66 -31.55 -11.71 -2.33
N ALA A 67 -31.50 -10.92 -3.39
CA ALA A 67 -32.67 -10.70 -4.25
C ALA A 67 -33.18 -12.02 -4.86
N GLY A 68 -32.26 -12.91 -5.24
CA GLY A 68 -32.58 -14.28 -5.65
C GLY A 68 -33.26 -15.09 -4.55
N TYR A 69 -32.79 -15.00 -3.30
CA TYR A 69 -33.41 -15.65 -2.14
C TYR A 69 -34.84 -15.13 -1.88
N PHE A 70 -35.05 -13.82 -1.87
CA PHE A 70 -36.38 -13.25 -1.64
C PHE A 70 -37.35 -13.60 -2.77
N GLY A 71 -36.90 -13.57 -4.03
CA GLY A 71 -37.72 -14.01 -5.16
C GLY A 71 -38.12 -15.49 -5.07
N LEU A 72 -37.22 -16.36 -4.62
CA LEU A 72 -37.53 -17.76 -4.29
C LEU A 72 -38.55 -17.89 -3.16
N ARG A 73 -38.41 -17.11 -2.09
CA ARG A 73 -39.30 -17.16 -0.93
C ARG A 73 -40.72 -16.72 -1.28
N GLU A 74 -40.86 -15.61 -2.00
CA GLU A 74 -42.15 -15.09 -2.47
C GLU A 74 -42.85 -16.10 -3.39
N PHE A 75 -42.06 -16.85 -4.16
CA PHE A 75 -42.56 -17.90 -5.02
C PHE A 75 -43.16 -19.12 -4.28
N TYR A 76 -42.76 -19.40 -3.02
CA TYR A 76 -43.18 -20.58 -2.24
C TYR A 76 -44.27 -20.31 -1.18
N ASP A 77 -44.81 -19.09 -1.08
CA ASP A 77 -45.98 -18.73 -0.24
C ASP A 77 -45.89 -19.23 1.23
N ASP A 78 -44.86 -18.83 1.98
CA ASP A 78 -44.87 -18.89 3.46
C ASP A 78 -44.75 -17.49 4.09
N PRO A 79 -45.88 -16.83 4.39
CA PRO A 79 -45.91 -15.49 4.97
C PRO A 79 -45.53 -15.42 6.46
N PHE A 80 -45.24 -16.55 7.15
CA PHE A 80 -45.21 -16.58 8.63
C PHE A 80 -43.93 -17.08 9.31
N LYS A 81 -42.77 -17.07 8.66
CA LYS A 81 -41.48 -17.23 9.34
C LYS A 81 -40.54 -16.06 9.10
N MET A 82 -40.75 -15.00 9.88
CA MET A 82 -39.81 -13.90 10.06
C MET A 82 -39.14 -14.12 11.42
N GLU A 83 -37.89 -14.59 11.50
CA GLU A 83 -37.24 -14.65 12.83
C GLU A 83 -35.71 -14.73 12.91
N LEU A 84 -34.94 -14.60 11.83
CA LEU A 84 -33.46 -14.51 11.97
C LEU A 84 -32.78 -13.88 10.75
N LEU A 85 -33.26 -14.19 9.55
CA LEU A 85 -32.67 -13.77 8.27
C LEU A 85 -32.81 -12.27 7.94
N ASP A 86 -33.84 -11.59 8.46
CA ASP A 86 -34.03 -10.14 8.26
C ASP A 86 -33.10 -9.28 9.13
N VAL A 87 -32.66 -9.78 10.29
CA VAL A 87 -31.66 -9.10 11.16
C VAL A 87 -30.24 -9.40 10.72
N PHE A 88 -29.98 -10.60 10.19
CA PHE A 88 -28.72 -10.91 9.51
C PHE A 88 -28.50 -10.02 8.28
N SER A 89 -29.54 -9.35 7.77
CA SER A 89 -29.47 -8.63 6.51
C SER A 89 -28.60 -7.37 6.51
N PRO A 90 -28.80 -6.41 7.42
CA PRO A 90 -27.92 -5.26 7.54
C PRO A 90 -26.56 -5.62 8.14
N LEU A 91 -26.53 -6.52 9.13
CA LEU A 91 -25.31 -6.96 9.80
C LEU A 91 -24.32 -7.63 8.83
N TRP A 92 -24.80 -8.50 7.96
CA TRP A 92 -23.99 -9.14 6.91
C TRP A 92 -23.38 -8.09 5.97
N MET A 93 -24.17 -7.10 5.55
CA MET A 93 -23.72 -6.02 4.67
C MET A 93 -22.69 -5.11 5.32
N ILE A 94 -22.88 -4.78 6.61
CA ILE A 94 -21.93 -4.01 7.41
C ILE A 94 -20.61 -4.79 7.54
N ILE A 95 -20.69 -6.10 7.81
CA ILE A 95 -19.52 -6.97 7.88
C ILE A 95 -18.78 -6.97 6.54
N HIS A 96 -19.46 -7.17 5.40
CA HIS A 96 -18.82 -7.16 4.07
C HIS A 96 -18.16 -5.82 3.79
N TYR A 97 -18.87 -4.72 4.00
CA TYR A 97 -18.33 -3.39 3.76
C TYR A 97 -17.08 -3.12 4.61
N PHE A 98 -17.13 -3.44 5.90
CA PHE A 98 -16.01 -3.22 6.81
C PHE A 98 -14.81 -4.12 6.48
N LEU A 99 -15.07 -5.38 6.12
CA LEU A 99 -14.06 -6.34 5.70
C LEU A 99 -13.35 -5.90 4.42
N PHE A 100 -14.08 -5.52 3.38
CA PHE A 100 -13.50 -4.98 2.15
C PHE A 100 -12.69 -3.70 2.41
N PHE A 101 -13.21 -2.79 3.24
CA PHE A 101 -12.50 -1.57 3.60
C PHE A 101 -11.17 -1.87 4.31
N ILE A 102 -11.16 -2.76 5.31
CA ILE A 102 -9.94 -3.17 6.01
C ILE A 102 -8.93 -3.79 5.06
N MET A 103 -9.36 -4.63 4.13
CA MET A 103 -8.47 -5.26 3.15
C MET A 103 -7.82 -4.21 2.25
N PHE A 104 -8.60 -3.30 1.68
CA PHE A 104 -8.07 -2.22 0.84
C PHE A 104 -7.11 -1.32 1.62
N PHE A 105 -7.45 -1.01 2.86
CA PHE A 105 -6.59 -0.21 3.73
C PHE A 105 -5.28 -0.95 4.06
N ALA A 106 -5.33 -2.24 4.37
CA ALA A 106 -4.16 -3.07 4.63
C ALA A 106 -3.28 -3.23 3.37
N GLU A 107 -3.88 -3.43 2.21
CA GLU A 107 -3.19 -3.51 0.92
C GLU A 107 -2.54 -2.17 0.55
N PHE A 108 -3.22 -1.06 0.80
CA PHE A 108 -2.64 0.27 0.65
C PHE A 108 -1.42 0.48 1.56
N ILE A 109 -1.51 0.12 2.85
CA ILE A 109 -0.36 0.22 3.76
C ILE A 109 0.79 -0.67 3.28
N GLN A 110 0.50 -1.88 2.80
CA GLN A 110 1.51 -2.78 2.26
C GLN A 110 2.19 -2.18 1.02
N HIS A 111 1.42 -1.55 0.11
CA HIS A 111 2.00 -0.87 -1.04
C HIS A 111 2.87 0.31 -0.64
N ARG A 112 2.43 1.07 0.36
CA ARG A 112 3.15 2.21 0.92
C ARG A 112 4.47 1.82 1.58
N LYS A 113 4.64 0.57 2.02
CA LYS A 113 5.92 0.05 2.51
C LYS A 113 6.94 -0.12 1.38
N ASN A 114 6.49 -0.44 0.17
CA ASN A 114 7.31 -0.82 -0.98
C ASN A 114 7.18 0.21 -2.12
N PHE A 115 7.25 1.51 -1.81
CA PHE A 115 7.20 2.55 -2.82
C PHE A 115 8.57 2.70 -3.48
N ASP A 116 8.59 2.73 -4.82
CA ASP A 116 9.80 3.14 -5.53
C ASP A 116 9.89 4.68 -5.51
N LEU A 117 11.09 5.20 -5.24
CA LEU A 117 11.35 6.64 -5.29
C LEU A 117 11.51 7.11 -6.72
N GLU A 118 11.16 8.36 -7.00
CA GLU A 118 11.59 9.01 -8.23
C GLU A 118 13.13 9.13 -8.25
N THR A 119 13.73 8.97 -9.42
CA THR A 119 15.17 8.99 -9.65
C THR A 119 15.84 10.22 -9.04
N LYS A 120 15.26 11.41 -9.20
CA LYS A 120 15.78 12.67 -8.65
C LYS A 120 15.76 12.68 -7.12
N VAL A 121 14.70 12.15 -6.52
CA VAL A 121 14.57 12.06 -5.06
C VAL A 121 15.54 11.03 -4.49
N LEU A 122 15.73 9.90 -5.17
CA LEU A 122 16.73 8.90 -4.80
C LEU A 122 18.15 9.49 -4.90
N GLN A 123 18.46 10.27 -5.94
CA GLN A 123 19.72 11.00 -6.04
C GLN A 123 19.92 11.96 -4.87
N LYS A 124 18.90 12.75 -4.49
CA LYS A 124 18.96 13.64 -3.32
C LYS A 124 19.23 12.85 -2.04
N LEU A 125 18.53 11.73 -1.81
CA LEU A 125 18.76 10.87 -0.65
C LEU A 125 20.22 10.38 -0.60
N LEU A 126 20.75 9.86 -1.70
CA LEU A 126 22.12 9.36 -1.74
C LEU A 126 23.16 10.47 -1.55
N LYS A 127 22.91 11.68 -2.09
CA LYS A 127 23.78 12.85 -1.89
C LYS A 127 23.84 13.23 -0.41
N GLU A 128 22.69 13.37 0.24
CA GLU A 128 22.61 13.69 1.68
C GLU A 128 23.32 12.62 2.52
N VAL A 129 23.08 11.33 2.24
CA VAL A 129 23.76 10.23 2.95
C VAL A 129 25.29 10.24 2.71
N ALA A 130 25.75 10.65 1.53
CA ALA A 130 27.16 10.71 1.20
C ALA A 130 27.90 11.90 1.85
N GLU A 131 27.20 13.00 2.10
CA GLU A 131 27.80 14.27 2.53
C GLU A 131 27.67 14.53 4.04
N ILE A 132 26.59 14.06 4.67
CA ILE A 132 26.37 14.30 6.10
C ILE A 132 27.26 13.40 6.98
N ASP A 133 27.67 13.93 8.13
CA ASP A 133 28.45 13.16 9.10
C ASP A 133 27.56 12.19 9.89
N LEU A 134 27.37 10.99 9.35
CA LEU A 134 26.62 9.90 10.00
C LEU A 134 27.26 9.40 11.30
N THR A 135 28.53 9.74 11.57
CA THR A 135 29.27 9.24 12.74
C THR A 135 29.21 10.23 13.90
N GLY A 136 29.39 11.53 13.61
CA GLY A 136 29.43 12.58 14.63
C GLY A 136 28.08 13.18 14.99
N ASP A 137 27.07 13.06 14.13
CA ASP A 137 25.77 13.70 14.31
C ASP A 137 24.66 12.69 14.74
N PRO A 138 24.15 12.76 15.98
CA PRO A 138 23.10 11.86 16.45
C PRO A 138 21.76 12.06 15.74
N LEU A 139 21.56 13.21 15.07
CA LEU A 139 20.34 13.54 14.33
C LEU A 139 20.52 13.45 12.81
N ALA A 140 21.63 12.85 12.33
CA ALA A 140 21.96 12.83 10.90
C ALA A 140 20.80 12.28 10.05
N TRP A 141 20.23 11.14 10.42
CA TRP A 141 19.10 10.56 9.70
C TRP A 141 17.83 11.40 9.75
N GLN A 142 17.60 12.13 10.84
CA GLN A 142 16.46 13.06 10.94
C GLN A 142 16.64 14.23 9.96
N ARG A 143 17.85 14.78 9.88
CA ARG A 143 18.19 15.84 8.91
C ARG A 143 18.07 15.37 7.47
N ILE A 144 18.60 14.19 7.15
CA ILE A 144 18.46 13.57 5.82
C ILE A 144 16.97 13.43 5.46
N ALA A 145 16.17 12.83 6.34
CA ALA A 145 14.73 12.62 6.10
C ALA A 145 14.00 13.95 5.84
N SER A 146 14.30 14.97 6.63
CA SER A 146 13.73 16.30 6.49
C SER A 146 14.09 16.94 5.15
N ARG A 147 15.39 16.97 4.80
CA ARG A 147 15.88 17.55 3.53
C ARG A 147 15.31 16.84 2.31
N VAL A 148 15.19 15.51 2.34
CA VAL A 148 14.60 14.74 1.23
C VAL A 148 13.10 14.96 1.12
N ASN A 149 12.38 15.07 2.24
CA ASN A 149 10.95 15.39 2.23
C ASN A 149 10.70 16.80 1.65
N CYS A 150 11.48 17.79 2.10
CA CYS A 150 11.42 19.17 1.63
C CYS A 150 11.67 19.24 0.10
N PHE A 151 12.73 18.58 -0.39
CA PHE A 151 12.99 18.46 -1.82
C PHE A 151 11.83 17.80 -2.59
N SER A 152 11.25 16.74 -2.03
CA SER A 152 10.12 16.05 -2.66
C SER A 152 8.88 16.94 -2.75
N GLU A 153 8.59 17.75 -1.72
CA GLU A 153 7.49 18.70 -1.73
C GLU A 153 7.68 19.78 -2.80
N GLU A 154 8.90 20.35 -2.91
CA GLU A 154 9.23 21.35 -3.92
C GLU A 154 9.13 20.81 -5.36
N THR A 155 9.44 19.54 -5.56
CA THR A 155 9.28 18.85 -6.85
C THR A 155 7.84 18.43 -7.15
N GLY A 156 6.88 18.79 -6.29
CA GLY A 156 5.45 18.65 -6.51
C GLY A 156 4.80 17.45 -5.83
N ASN A 157 5.54 16.73 -4.97
CA ASN A 157 4.95 15.67 -4.16
C ASN A 157 4.06 16.27 -3.07
N ARG A 158 2.91 15.65 -2.81
CA ARG A 158 1.87 16.22 -1.94
C ARG A 158 1.92 15.72 -0.50
N TYR A 159 2.86 14.84 -0.21
CA TYR A 159 2.99 14.19 1.09
C TYR A 159 4.45 13.84 1.36
N SER A 160 4.81 13.76 2.64
CA SER A 160 6.16 13.39 3.06
C SER A 160 6.46 11.93 2.69
N LEU A 161 7.67 11.67 2.21
CA LEU A 161 8.16 10.34 1.86
C LEU A 161 8.61 9.55 3.09
N PHE A 162 9.29 10.23 4.01
CA PHE A 162 9.77 9.64 5.25
C PHE A 162 9.02 10.21 6.45
N SER A 163 8.56 9.35 7.34
CA SER A 163 7.92 9.76 8.59
C SER A 163 8.91 10.27 9.62
N GLY A 164 10.15 9.77 9.59
CA GLY A 164 11.19 10.08 10.57
C GLY A 164 12.56 9.62 10.07
N GLY A 165 13.61 10.00 10.81
CA GLY A 165 14.98 9.60 10.48
C GLY A 165 15.18 8.08 10.51
N GLY A 166 14.59 7.40 11.49
CA GLY A 166 14.63 5.93 11.57
C GLY A 166 13.97 5.24 10.37
N HIS A 167 12.86 5.79 9.87
CA HIS A 167 12.20 5.28 8.67
C HIS A 167 13.07 5.48 7.41
N CYS A 168 13.70 6.65 7.27
CA CYS A 168 14.64 6.95 6.19
C CYS A 168 15.85 6.00 6.17
N MET A 169 16.46 5.77 7.35
CA MET A 169 17.56 4.83 7.50
C MET A 169 17.16 3.41 7.09
N ARG A 170 16.02 2.91 7.56
CA ARG A 170 15.55 1.54 7.24
C ARG A 170 15.29 1.37 5.75
N PHE A 171 14.70 2.38 5.12
CA PHE A 171 14.54 2.40 3.67
C PHE A 171 15.89 2.28 2.97
N PHE A 172 16.88 3.09 3.35
CA PHE A 172 18.22 3.04 2.75
C PHE A 172 18.86 1.65 2.90
N VAL A 173 18.79 1.04 4.08
CA VAL A 173 19.33 -0.32 4.30
C VAL A 173 18.62 -1.35 3.42
N ARG A 174 17.28 -1.29 3.37
CA ARG A 174 16.47 -2.29 2.66
C ARG A 174 16.62 -2.20 1.14
N GLU A 175 16.60 -0.99 0.59
CA GLU A 175 16.57 -0.76 -0.87
C GLU A 175 17.96 -0.55 -1.49
N ILE A 176 18.98 -0.17 -0.70
CA ILE A 176 20.32 0.12 -1.20
C ILE A 176 21.35 -0.88 -0.68
N VAL A 177 21.46 -1.03 0.64
CA VAL A 177 22.51 -1.86 1.25
C VAL A 177 22.28 -3.34 0.94
N LYS A 178 21.09 -3.88 1.24
CA LYS A 178 20.79 -5.30 1.05
C LYS A 178 20.95 -5.78 -0.40
N PRO A 179 20.46 -5.08 -1.44
CA PRO A 179 20.69 -5.50 -2.82
C PRO A 179 22.17 -5.55 -3.22
N ILE A 180 23.01 -4.68 -2.64
CA ILE A 180 24.45 -4.67 -2.89
C ILE A 180 25.15 -5.82 -2.16
N GLU A 181 24.81 -6.07 -0.89
CA GLU A 181 25.33 -7.20 -0.11
C GLU A 181 24.97 -8.55 -0.76
N CYS A 182 23.74 -8.68 -1.24
CA CYS A 182 23.25 -9.85 -1.96
C CYS A 182 23.74 -9.93 -3.41
N GLN A 183 24.53 -8.96 -3.88
CA GLN A 183 25.04 -8.87 -5.26
C GLN A 183 23.95 -8.89 -6.35
N THR A 184 22.72 -8.53 -6.01
CA THR A 184 21.63 -8.41 -6.98
C THR A 184 21.69 -7.07 -7.72
N TYR A 185 22.18 -6.03 -7.05
CA TYR A 185 22.27 -4.65 -7.56
C TYR A 185 20.94 -4.14 -8.16
N ASP A 186 19.82 -4.70 -7.70
CA ASP A 186 18.48 -4.35 -8.18
C ASP A 186 17.94 -3.17 -7.37
N ILE A 187 18.47 -1.97 -7.65
CA ILE A 187 17.99 -0.73 -7.05
C ILE A 187 16.96 -0.12 -7.99
N ARG A 188 15.69 -0.16 -7.61
CA ARG A 188 14.57 0.31 -8.44
C ARG A 188 14.22 1.75 -8.11
N CYS A 189 13.89 2.51 -9.15
CA CYS A 189 13.35 3.86 -9.02
C CYS A 189 12.46 4.21 -10.22
N TYR A 190 11.57 5.19 -10.04
CA TYR A 190 10.75 5.73 -11.12
C TYR A 190 11.51 6.82 -11.88
N CYS A 191 11.39 6.80 -13.21
CA CYS A 191 11.73 7.92 -14.06
C CYS A 191 10.44 8.49 -14.68
N GLU A 192 10.25 9.81 -14.57
CA GLU A 192 9.17 10.56 -15.25
C GLU A 192 7.77 9.94 -15.04
N GLY A 193 7.48 9.48 -13.82
CA GLY A 193 6.13 9.09 -13.38
C GLY A 193 5.58 7.75 -13.88
N SER A 194 6.35 6.91 -14.57
CA SER A 194 5.83 5.56 -14.93
C SER A 194 6.85 4.48 -15.25
N THR A 195 8.10 4.81 -15.60
CA THR A 195 9.08 3.79 -15.99
C THR A 195 9.93 3.38 -14.80
N VAL A 196 9.79 2.14 -14.35
CA VAL A 196 10.70 1.54 -13.36
C VAL A 196 12.03 1.25 -14.04
N VAL A 197 13.09 1.88 -13.56
CA VAL A 197 14.45 1.70 -14.06
C VAL A 197 15.36 1.18 -12.95
N ASN A 198 16.41 0.46 -13.34
CA ASN A 198 17.45 0.07 -12.41
C ASN A 198 18.46 1.24 -12.30
N PHE A 199 18.48 1.88 -11.13
CA PHE A 199 19.29 3.04 -10.81
C PHE A 199 20.79 2.79 -10.96
N TRP A 200 21.24 1.59 -10.60
CA TRP A 200 22.65 1.18 -10.56
C TRP A 200 23.29 1.06 -11.95
N LYS A 201 22.49 0.92 -13.01
CA LYS A 201 23.01 0.79 -14.39
C LYS A 201 23.69 2.07 -14.90
N ASN A 202 23.37 3.23 -14.34
CA ASN A 202 24.01 4.49 -14.72
C ASN A 202 25.33 4.67 -13.94
N PRO A 203 26.48 4.90 -14.62
CA PRO A 203 27.78 5.05 -13.95
C PRO A 203 27.85 6.16 -12.89
N SER A 204 27.18 7.29 -13.13
CA SER A 204 27.15 8.42 -12.18
C SER A 204 26.37 8.04 -10.91
N ASN A 205 25.19 7.45 -11.10
CA ASN A 205 24.36 6.93 -10.03
C ASN A 205 25.07 5.85 -9.21
N LYS A 206 25.80 4.96 -9.89
CA LYS A 206 26.62 3.95 -9.24
C LYS A 206 27.68 4.58 -8.33
N ALA A 207 28.45 5.53 -8.84
CA ALA A 207 29.50 6.20 -8.04
C ALA A 207 28.91 6.94 -6.82
N LEU A 208 27.75 7.58 -6.98
CA LEU A 208 27.04 8.23 -5.87
C LEU A 208 26.56 7.20 -4.82
N THR A 209 26.01 6.07 -5.28
CA THR A 209 25.56 4.98 -4.40
C THR A 209 26.72 4.38 -3.62
N GLU A 210 27.85 4.14 -4.28
CA GLU A 210 29.07 3.62 -3.64
C GLU A 210 29.62 4.60 -2.58
N ARG A 211 29.57 5.91 -2.85
CA ARG A 211 29.97 6.94 -1.87
C ARG A 211 29.06 6.95 -0.65
N ALA A 212 27.74 6.92 -0.86
CA ALA A 212 26.75 6.87 0.22
C ALA A 212 26.90 5.59 1.07
N LEU A 213 27.11 4.44 0.41
CA LEU A 213 27.34 3.17 1.08
C LEU A 213 28.63 3.17 1.92
N ALA A 214 29.72 3.74 1.40
CA ALA A 214 30.97 3.84 2.13
C ALA A 214 30.81 4.69 3.40
N ASN A 215 30.06 5.79 3.34
CA ASN A 215 29.78 6.63 4.51
C ASN A 215 28.91 5.88 5.54
N TYR A 216 27.90 5.15 5.08
CA TYR A 216 27.06 4.31 5.94
C TYR A 216 27.87 3.19 6.62
N ASN A 217 28.69 2.45 5.89
CA ASN A 217 29.48 1.36 6.47
C ASN A 217 30.45 1.89 7.53
N LYS A 218 31.06 3.06 7.29
CA LYS A 218 31.91 3.73 8.27
C LYS A 218 31.15 4.07 9.56
N SER A 219 29.89 4.50 9.49
CA SER A 219 29.09 4.77 10.70
C SER A 219 28.69 3.48 11.42
N VAL A 220 28.36 2.41 10.70
CA VAL A 220 28.02 1.11 11.29
C VAL A 220 29.22 0.48 12.02
N GLU A 221 30.42 0.51 11.43
CA GLU A 221 31.65 0.02 12.06
C GLU A 221 31.97 0.75 13.38
N ASN A 222 31.67 2.04 13.45
CA ASN A 222 31.91 2.85 14.63
C ASN A 222 30.84 2.69 15.72
N PHE A 223 29.62 2.33 15.37
CA PHE A 223 28.50 2.34 16.32
C PHE A 223 27.87 0.99 16.64
N GLY A 224 28.02 -0.08 15.85
CA GLY A 224 27.56 -1.44 16.16
C GLY A 224 26.04 -1.66 16.38
N GLU A 225 25.31 -0.67 16.88
CA GLU A 225 23.89 -0.67 17.28
C GLU A 225 22.94 -0.42 16.10
N LEU A 226 23.39 0.29 15.05
CA LEU A 226 22.59 0.62 13.87
C LEU A 226 22.13 -0.64 13.11
N SER A 227 22.93 -1.71 13.09
CA SER A 227 22.57 -2.98 12.45
C SER A 227 21.43 -3.68 13.19
N HIS A 228 21.49 -3.74 14.53
CA HIS A 228 20.48 -4.39 15.36
C HIS A 228 19.11 -3.69 15.32
N ILE A 229 19.07 -2.36 15.16
CA ILE A 229 17.80 -1.61 15.06
C ILE A 229 17.11 -1.84 13.71
N ALA A 230 17.87 -1.95 12.62
CA ALA A 230 17.33 -2.28 11.30
C ALA A 230 16.84 -3.74 11.24
N GLU A 231 17.53 -4.66 11.90
CA GLU A 231 17.18 -6.07 11.98
C GLU A 231 15.92 -6.33 12.84
N LYS A 232 15.79 -5.62 13.97
CA LYS A 232 14.65 -5.76 14.90
C LYS A 232 13.32 -5.26 14.32
N ASP A 233 13.33 -4.29 13.40
CA ASP A 233 12.10 -3.81 12.77
C ASP A 233 11.64 -4.72 11.61
N GLY A 234 12.55 -5.51 11.01
CA GLY A 234 12.19 -6.62 10.12
C GLY A 234 11.24 -7.61 10.80
N CYS A 235 11.42 -7.86 12.10
CA CYS A 235 10.53 -8.72 12.89
C CYS A 235 9.12 -8.11 13.10
N ARG A 236 9.01 -6.79 13.23
CA ARG A 236 7.70 -6.12 13.34
C ARG A 236 6.98 -6.06 11.99
N ASP A 237 7.76 -5.89 10.94
CA ASP A 237 7.33 -5.99 9.55
C ASP A 237 6.78 -7.39 9.22
N ASP A 238 7.42 -8.47 9.69
CA ASP A 238 6.94 -9.84 9.54
C ASP A 238 5.59 -10.07 10.23
N ILE A 239 5.37 -9.47 11.41
CA ILE A 239 4.09 -9.57 12.13
C ILE A 239 2.98 -8.89 11.35
N PHE A 240 3.24 -7.69 10.81
CA PHE A 240 2.26 -6.94 10.01
C PHE A 240 1.96 -7.66 8.69
N GLU A 241 2.98 -8.17 8.00
CA GLU A 241 2.80 -8.95 6.77
C GLU A 241 2.00 -10.23 7.01
N ASN A 242 2.28 -10.95 8.10
CA ASN A 242 1.48 -12.11 8.51
C ASN A 242 0.03 -11.72 8.79
N PHE A 243 -0.22 -10.60 9.46
CA PHE A 243 -1.57 -10.12 9.72
C PHE A 243 -2.32 -9.76 8.44
N CYS A 244 -1.69 -9.06 7.50
CA CYS A 244 -2.24 -8.78 6.18
C CYS A 244 -2.52 -10.08 5.40
N GLY A 245 -1.62 -11.06 5.48
CA GLY A 245 -1.79 -12.39 4.87
C GLY A 245 -3.00 -13.14 5.43
N ILE A 246 -3.20 -13.11 6.75
CA ILE A 246 -4.36 -13.71 7.42
C ILE A 246 -5.66 -13.04 6.96
N ILE A 247 -5.70 -11.71 6.90
CA ILE A 247 -6.87 -10.97 6.42
C ILE A 247 -7.19 -11.34 4.96
N LYS A 248 -6.19 -11.28 4.06
CA LYS A 248 -6.36 -11.64 2.64
C LYS A 248 -6.88 -13.07 2.47
N THR A 249 -6.30 -14.02 3.21
CA THR A 249 -6.73 -15.43 3.18
C THR A 249 -8.15 -15.61 3.69
N SER A 250 -8.50 -14.93 4.78
CA SER A 250 -9.85 -14.96 5.35
C SER A 250 -10.90 -14.42 4.38
N MET A 251 -10.58 -13.35 3.63
CA MET A 251 -11.47 -12.83 2.58
C MET A 251 -11.64 -13.80 1.42
N LEU A 252 -10.56 -14.45 0.98
CA LEU A 252 -10.64 -15.45 -0.08
C LEU A 252 -11.60 -16.58 0.29
N TYR A 253 -11.52 -17.07 1.54
CA TYR A 253 -12.47 -18.06 2.05
C TYR A 253 -13.89 -17.51 2.10
N PHE A 254 -14.06 -16.27 2.56
CA PHE A 254 -15.36 -15.64 2.63
C PHE A 254 -16.02 -15.47 1.25
N TRP A 255 -15.24 -15.04 0.25
CA TRP A 255 -15.68 -14.92 -1.13
C TRP A 255 -15.99 -16.29 -1.76
N ALA A 256 -15.19 -17.31 -1.47
CA ALA A 256 -15.48 -18.67 -1.91
C ALA A 256 -16.79 -19.21 -1.32
N ILE A 257 -17.01 -18.99 -0.03
CA ILE A 257 -18.25 -19.37 0.66
C ILE A 257 -19.45 -18.63 0.01
N GLU A 258 -19.35 -17.32 -0.17
CA GLU A 258 -20.40 -16.50 -0.75
C GLU A 258 -20.71 -16.89 -2.21
N TYR A 259 -19.67 -17.19 -3.00
CA TYR A 259 -19.81 -17.68 -4.37
C TYR A 259 -20.55 -19.03 -4.43
N VAL A 260 -20.18 -19.98 -3.55
CA VAL A 260 -20.86 -21.28 -3.45
C VAL A 260 -22.33 -21.12 -3.05
N PHE A 261 -22.61 -20.30 -2.03
CA PHE A 261 -23.99 -20.00 -1.64
C PHE A 261 -24.79 -19.37 -2.79
N SER A 262 -24.19 -18.43 -3.52
CA SER A 262 -24.82 -17.79 -4.68
C SER A 262 -25.18 -18.80 -5.79
N LEU A 263 -24.27 -19.73 -6.11
CA LEU A 263 -24.54 -20.79 -7.10
C LEU A 263 -25.68 -21.71 -6.66
N ILE A 264 -25.68 -22.15 -5.39
CA ILE A 264 -26.76 -22.98 -4.83
C ILE A 264 -28.11 -22.27 -4.95
N MET A 265 -28.15 -20.98 -4.61
CA MET A 265 -29.36 -20.16 -4.68
C MET A 265 -29.87 -20.01 -6.13
N VAL A 266 -28.99 -19.77 -7.10
CA VAL A 266 -29.36 -19.68 -8.52
C VAL A 266 -29.88 -21.01 -9.04
N LEU A 267 -29.22 -22.12 -8.72
CA LEU A 267 -29.67 -23.46 -9.10
C LEU A 267 -31.05 -23.78 -8.50
N ALA A 268 -31.25 -23.47 -7.22
CA ALA A 268 -32.54 -23.62 -6.56
C ALA A 268 -33.62 -22.80 -7.29
N PHE A 269 -33.34 -21.53 -7.64
CA PHE A 269 -34.27 -20.68 -8.39
C PHE A 269 -34.65 -21.27 -9.75
N ILE A 270 -33.68 -21.75 -10.53
CA ILE A 270 -33.93 -22.39 -11.82
C ILE A 270 -34.82 -23.63 -11.66
N ILE A 271 -34.51 -24.50 -10.69
CA ILE A 271 -35.30 -25.71 -10.40
C ILE A 271 -36.73 -25.35 -10.00
N SER A 272 -36.92 -24.33 -9.16
CA SER A 272 -38.23 -23.82 -8.76
C SER A 272 -39.04 -23.34 -9.96
N MET A 273 -38.43 -22.55 -10.84
CA MET A 273 -39.08 -22.02 -12.05
C MET A 273 -39.49 -23.13 -13.03
N ILE A 274 -38.64 -24.15 -13.21
CA ILE A 274 -38.96 -25.33 -14.03
C ILE A 274 -40.13 -26.10 -13.40
N SER A 275 -40.04 -26.37 -12.09
CA SER A 275 -41.09 -27.10 -11.36
C SER A 275 -42.43 -26.39 -11.47
N TYR A 276 -42.45 -25.07 -11.29
CA TYR A 276 -43.64 -24.25 -11.44
C TYR A 276 -44.28 -24.33 -12.82
N ALA A 277 -43.47 -24.22 -13.88
CA ALA A 277 -43.94 -24.28 -15.24
C ALA A 277 -44.62 -25.64 -15.51
N ILE A 278 -44.03 -26.72 -15.01
CA ILE A 278 -44.57 -28.08 -15.11
C ILE A 278 -45.90 -28.21 -14.35
N PHE A 279 -45.96 -27.74 -13.09
CA PHE A 279 -47.14 -27.94 -12.24
C PHE A 279 -48.30 -26.98 -12.56
N ARG A 280 -48.05 -25.77 -13.08
CA ARG A 280 -49.09 -24.77 -13.40
C ARG A 280 -49.61 -24.86 -14.84
N TYR A 281 -48.83 -25.40 -15.78
CA TYR A 281 -49.23 -25.61 -17.19
C TYR A 281 -49.07 -27.08 -17.63
N PRO A 282 -49.82 -28.02 -17.05
CA PRO A 282 -49.70 -29.44 -17.39
C PRO A 282 -50.03 -29.76 -18.87
N SER A 283 -50.76 -28.88 -19.56
CA SER A 283 -51.14 -29.06 -20.97
C SER A 283 -50.01 -28.88 -21.99
N MET A 284 -48.83 -28.36 -21.60
CA MET A 284 -47.65 -28.31 -22.50
C MET A 284 -46.77 -29.56 -22.43
N VAL A 285 -46.94 -30.43 -21.42
CA VAL A 285 -46.11 -31.64 -21.24
C VAL A 285 -46.62 -32.82 -22.09
N CYS A 286 -47.81 -32.73 -22.67
CA CYS A 286 -48.40 -33.79 -23.51
C CYS A 286 -48.03 -33.72 -25.01
N PHE A 287 -47.08 -32.88 -25.43
CA PHE A 287 -46.67 -32.74 -26.84
C PHE A 287 -45.17 -32.99 -27.12
N LEU A 288 -44.48 -33.66 -26.19
CA LEU A 288 -43.19 -34.33 -26.40
C LEU A 288 -43.37 -35.82 -26.14
#